data_AF-X1NGX1-F1
#
_entry.id   AF-X1NGX1-F1
#
_cell.length_a   1.000
_cell.length_b   1.000
_cell.length_c   1.000
_cell.angle_alpha   90.00
_cell.angle_beta   90.00
_cell.angle_gamma   90.00
#
_symmetry.space_group_name_H-M   'P 1'
#
loop_
_entity.id
_entity.type
_entity.pdbx_description
1 polymer ?
#
loop_
_entity_poly.entity_id
_entity_poly.type
_entity_poly.pdbx_seq_one_letter_code
_entity_poly.pdbx_strand_id
1 'polypeptide(L)' 'MIGIVSYGVYIPRYRMARELIAQTWGRPGAKGERAVANYDEDSLTMATETVLNCLQGIDPGTVDGLYFGESPVSPPIRGI' A
#
# COMPACT_ATOMS: atom_id res chain seq x y z
N MET A 1 8.09 19.20 20.37
CA MET A 1 9.10 18.90 19.34
C MET A 1 8.35 18.56 18.05
N ILE A 2 8.75 19.08 16.90
CA ILE A 2 8.11 18.77 15.61
C ILE A 2 8.81 17.54 15.03
N GLY A 3 8.06 16.52 14.63
CA GLY A 3 8.60 15.28 14.07
C GLY A 3 7.54 14.19 13.90
N ILE A 4 7.95 13.02 13.39
CA ILE A 4 7.10 11.83 13.28
C ILE A 4 7.06 11.16 14.66
N VAL A 5 5.86 11.03 15.24
CA VAL A 5 5.64 10.46 16.58
C VAL A 5 5.12 9.02 16.56
N SER A 6 4.46 8.62 15.46
CA SER A 6 3.93 7.28 15.24
C SER A 6 3.88 6.99 13.73
N TYR A 7 3.85 5.72 13.36
CA TYR A 7 3.62 5.26 12.00
C TYR A 7 2.79 3.98 12.04
N GLY A 8 1.88 3.82 11.08
CA GLY A 8 1.14 2.60 10.82
C GLY A 8 1.51 2.02 9.46
N VAL A 9 1.23 0.74 9.26
CA VAL A 9 1.40 0.08 7.96
C VAL A 9 0.25 -0.90 7.76
N TYR A 10 -0.21 -1.01 6.53
CA TYR A 10 -1.01 -2.12 6.04
C TYR A 10 -0.30 -2.76 4.84
N ILE A 11 -0.17 -4.08 4.86
CA ILE A 11 0.36 -4.86 3.73
C ILE A 11 -0.75 -5.80 3.29
N PRO A 12 -1.10 -5.84 1.99
CA PRO A 12 -2.08 -6.77 1.47
C PRO A 12 -1.91 -8.19 1.98
N ARG A 13 -2.96 -8.99 2.08
CA ARG A 13 -2.87 -10.35 2.61
C ARG A 13 -2.16 -11.30 1.64
N TYR A 14 -2.45 -11.20 0.35
CA TYR A 14 -1.99 -12.20 -0.62
C TYR A 14 -0.54 -11.99 -1.06
N ARG A 15 0.11 -13.09 -1.42
CA ARG A 15 1.51 -13.13 -1.86
C ARG A 15 1.63 -13.90 -3.16
N MET A 16 2.43 -13.35 -4.07
CA MET A 16 2.77 -14.00 -5.33
C MET A 16 4.28 -14.19 -5.42
N ALA A 17 4.70 -15.41 -5.70
CA ALA A 17 6.11 -15.72 -5.94
C ALA A 17 6.61 -14.91 -7.13
N ARG A 18 7.71 -14.17 -6.95
CA ARG A 18 8.30 -13.36 -8.03
C ARG A 18 8.85 -14.22 -9.16
N GLU A 19 9.18 -15.47 -8.89
CA GLU A 19 9.57 -16.45 -9.89
C GLU A 19 8.43 -16.75 -10.88
N LEU A 20 7.19 -16.90 -10.39
CA LEU A 20 6.03 -17.15 -11.26
C LEU A 20 5.77 -15.94 -12.18
N ILE A 21 5.89 -14.74 -11.63
CA ILE A 21 5.83 -13.49 -12.40
C ILE A 21 6.94 -13.46 -13.46
N ALA A 22 8.17 -13.80 -13.07
CA ALA A 22 9.31 -13.82 -13.99
C ALA A 22 9.13 -14.81 -15.16
N GLN A 23 8.68 -16.02 -14.85
CA GLN A 23 8.37 -17.05 -15.84
C GLN A 23 7.30 -16.58 -16.83
N THR A 24 6.23 -15.94 -16.34
CA THR A 24 5.12 -15.48 -17.16
C THR A 24 5.52 -14.31 -18.07
N TRP A 25 6.41 -13.42 -17.61
CA TRP A 25 6.91 -12.29 -18.40
C TRP A 25 8.18 -12.58 -19.22
N GLY A 26 8.74 -13.80 -19.14
CA GLY A 26 9.95 -14.19 -19.87
C GLY A 26 11.19 -13.35 -19.50
N ARG A 27 11.26 -12.84 -18.28
CA ARG A 27 12.36 -11.96 -17.81
C ARG A 27 12.95 -12.49 -16.51
N PRO A 28 14.24 -12.25 -16.21
CA PRO A 28 14.84 -12.60 -14.93
C PRO A 28 14.04 -11.98 -13.77
N GLY A 29 13.69 -12.82 -12.79
CA GLY A 29 12.97 -12.42 -11.59
C GLY A 29 13.89 -12.08 -10.42
N ALA A 30 13.41 -11.22 -9.52
CA ALA A 30 14.00 -11.09 -8.19
C ALA A 30 13.58 -12.26 -7.29
N LYS A 31 14.39 -12.58 -6.28
CA LYS A 31 14.03 -13.58 -5.26
C LYS A 31 12.88 -13.08 -4.37
N GLY A 32 12.16 -14.03 -3.78
CA GLY A 32 11.10 -13.79 -2.80
C GLY A 32 9.71 -13.62 -3.39
N GLU A 33 8.87 -12.89 -2.68
CA GLU A 33 7.45 -12.70 -2.99
C GLU A 33 7.09 -11.21 -3.14
N ARG A 34 5.93 -10.95 -3.73
CA ARG A 34 5.32 -9.62 -3.81
C ARG A 34 3.93 -9.68 -3.19
N ALA A 35 3.58 -8.69 -2.37
CA ALA A 35 2.22 -8.49 -1.90
C ALA A 35 1.29 -8.12 -3.06
N VAL A 36 0.12 -8.74 -3.13
CA VAL A 36 -0.90 -8.51 -4.15
C VAL A 36 -2.19 -8.15 -3.44
N ALA A 37 -2.78 -7.00 -3.79
CA ALA A 37 -4.05 -6.55 -3.28
C ALA A 37 -5.18 -7.50 -3.72
N ASN A 38 -6.08 -7.79 -2.80
CA ASN A 38 -7.35 -8.42 -3.07
C ASN A 38 -8.38 -7.41 -3.60
N TYR A 39 -9.56 -7.90 -3.96
CA TYR A 39 -10.66 -7.06 -4.45
C TYR A 39 -11.15 -6.00 -3.45
N ASP A 40 -10.96 -6.20 -2.14
CA ASP A 40 -11.33 -5.30 -1.05
C ASP A 40 -10.18 -4.44 -0.52
N GLU A 41 -8.95 -4.70 -0.98
CA GLU A 41 -7.73 -4.01 -0.53
C GLU A 41 -7.37 -2.84 -1.48
N ASP A 42 -8.31 -1.90 -1.66
CA ASP A 42 -8.05 -0.67 -2.40
C ASP A 42 -7.23 0.36 -1.59
N SER A 43 -6.85 1.48 -2.22
CA SER A 43 -6.00 2.49 -1.57
C SER A 43 -6.65 3.13 -0.34
N LEU A 44 -7.97 3.27 -0.31
CA LEU A 44 -8.70 3.83 0.84
C LEU A 44 -8.82 2.83 1.97
N THR A 45 -9.10 1.56 1.68
CA THR A 45 -9.11 0.49 2.70
C THR A 45 -7.75 0.41 3.38
N MET A 46 -6.67 0.31 2.60
CA MET A 46 -5.32 0.19 3.14
C MET A 46 -4.89 1.44 3.93
N ALA A 47 -5.26 2.64 3.46
CA ALA A 47 -4.97 3.88 4.16
C ALA A 47 -5.73 3.99 5.48
N THR A 48 -7.00 3.59 5.50
CA THR A 48 -7.84 3.60 6.70
C THR A 48 -7.26 2.68 7.76
N GLU A 49 -6.97 1.43 7.41
CA GLU A 49 -6.34 0.46 8.32
C GLU A 49 -4.97 0.96 8.82
N THR A 50 -4.19 1.58 7.94
CA THR A 50 -2.90 2.18 8.30
C THR A 50 -3.05 3.30 9.34
N VAL A 51 -4.04 4.18 9.18
CA VAL A 51 -4.32 5.26 10.14
C VAL A 51 -4.79 4.69 11.48
N LEU A 52 -5.67 3.69 11.48
CA LEU A 52 -6.12 3.02 12.70
C LEU A 52 -4.95 2.37 13.47
N ASN A 53 -4.04 1.71 12.75
CA ASN A 53 -2.82 1.16 13.35
C ASN A 53 -1.89 2.27 13.88
N CYS A 54 -1.75 3.38 13.16
CA CYS A 54 -0.92 4.52 13.57
C CYS A 54 -1.43 5.19 14.85
N LEU A 55 -2.76 5.28 15.01
CA LEU A 55 -3.44 5.92 16.13
C LEU A 55 -3.65 4.99 17.33
N GLN A 56 -3.10 3.78 17.33
CA GLN A 56 -3.26 2.87 18.46
C GLN A 56 -2.68 3.48 19.74
N GLY A 57 -3.55 3.73 20.74
CA GLY A 57 -3.16 4.38 21.99
C GLY A 57 -3.05 5.91 21.93
N ILE A 58 -3.43 6.52 20.81
CA ILE A 58 -3.53 7.98 20.60
C ILE A 58 -5.01 8.35 20.49
N ASP A 59 -5.43 9.40 21.19
CA ASP A 59 -6.79 9.93 21.06
C ASP A 59 -6.97 10.58 19.69
N PRO A 60 -7.86 10.07 18.80
CA PRO A 60 -8.09 10.67 17.49
C PRO A 60 -8.59 12.13 17.55
N GLY A 61 -9.20 12.55 18.66
CA GLY A 61 -9.64 13.93 18.87
C GLY A 61 -8.49 14.94 18.98
N THR A 62 -7.25 14.47 19.12
CA THR A 62 -6.04 15.31 19.14
C THR A 62 -5.46 15.57 17.74
N VAL A 63 -6.03 14.98 16.69
CA VAL A 63 -5.56 15.12 15.31
C VAL A 63 -6.21 16.36 14.66
N ASP A 64 -5.41 17.38 14.36
CA ASP A 64 -5.91 18.63 13.75
C ASP A 64 -6.19 18.53 12.24
N GLY A 65 -5.63 17.54 11.56
CA GLY A 65 -5.80 17.38 10.11
C GLY A 65 -5.38 16.02 9.57
N LEU A 66 -6.05 15.59 8.50
CA LEU A 66 -5.77 14.36 7.78
C LEU A 66 -5.54 14.67 6.31
N TYR A 67 -4.41 14.21 5.77
CA TYR A 67 -4.05 14.36 4.37
C TYR A 67 -3.86 12.98 3.76
N PHE A 68 -4.47 12.76 2.60
CA PHE A 68 -4.31 11.53 1.83
C PHE A 68 -3.57 11.82 0.52
N GLY A 69 -2.57 10.99 0.22
CA GLY A 69 -1.75 11.13 -0.98
C GLY A 69 -1.63 9.78 -1.69
N GLU A 70 -2.03 9.75 -2.96
CA GLU A 70 -1.83 8.62 -3.86
C GLU A 70 -1.29 9.12 -5.20
N SER A 71 -0.67 8.24 -5.98
CA SER A 71 -0.20 8.59 -7.32
C SER A 71 -1.37 8.61 -8.31
N PRO A 72 -1.40 9.55 -9.29
CA PRO A 72 -2.33 9.46 -10.40
C PRO A 72 -2.14 8.15 -11.17
N VAL A 73 -3.24 7.52 -11.57
CA VAL A 73 -3.17 6.38 -12.50
C VAL A 73 -2.66 6.91 -13.84
N SER A 74 -1.57 6.35 -14.35
CA SER A 74 -1.08 6.69 -15.70
C SER A 74 -2.22 6.50 -16.70
N PRO A 75 -2.48 7.46 -17.61
CA PRO A 75 -3.48 7.24 -18.64
C PRO A 75 -3.12 5.97 -19.42
N PRO A 76 -4.11 5.15 -19.84
CA PRO A 76 -3.84 4.00 -20.68
C PRO A 76 -3.04 4.47 -21.89
N ILE A 77 -2.00 3.71 -22.22
CA ILE A 77 -1.12 3.98 -23.36
C ILE A 77 -2.02 4.01 -24.61
N ARG A 78 -2.39 5.21 -25.07
CA ARG A 78 -3.14 5.39 -26.31
C ARG A 78 -2.16 5.16 -27.45
N GLY A 79 -2.16 3.95 -28.01
CA GLY A 79 -1.40 3.65 -29.22
C GLY A 79 -0.62 2.34 -29.15
N ILE A 80 -1.34 1.23 -29.33
CA ILE A 80 -1.00 0.13 -30.24
C ILE A 80 -2.30 -0.37 -30.85
#